data_AF-A0A5B7ENM9-F1
#
_entry.id   AF-A0A5B7ENM9-F1
#
_cell.length_a   1.000
_cell.length_b   1.000
_cell.length_c   1.000
_cell.angle_alpha   90.00
_cell.angle_beta   90.00
_cell.angle_gamma   90.00
#
_symmetry.space_group_name_H-M   'P 1'
#
loop_
_entity.id
_entity.type
_entity.pdbx_description
1 polymer ?
#
loop_
_entity_poly.entity_id
_entity_poly.type
_entity_poly.pdbx_seq_one_letter_code
_entity_poly.pdbx_strand_id
1 'polypeptide(L)'
;MEAGALVLADQGSCCIDEFDKMGSQYQALMEAMEQQTVSIAKAGVLCTLPARTSILAAANPCAGHYNRAKTVSENLRLKPAMLSRFDLIFVLLDKPDEELDCRLSEHVMALHSGTGGKMGHTTFSKNRNSSFASTSSTLDEDDDKALR
;
A
#
# COMPACT_ATOMS: atom_id res chain seq x y z
N MET A 1 -9.10 -14.78 -30.23
CA MET A 1 -8.15 -14.74 -29.11
C MET A 1 -8.52 -13.51 -28.31
N GLU A 2 -8.90 -13.68 -27.04
CA GLU A 2 -9.27 -12.54 -26.19
C GLU A 2 -8.05 -12.13 -25.38
N ALA A 3 -7.78 -10.83 -25.32
CA ALA A 3 -6.65 -10.28 -24.59
C ALA A 3 -6.92 -10.36 -23.08
N GLY A 4 -5.91 -10.78 -22.31
CA GLY A 4 -6.02 -10.81 -20.85
C GLY A 4 -5.96 -9.40 -20.24
N ALA A 5 -6.32 -9.29 -18.96
CA ALA A 5 -6.43 -8.01 -18.25
C ALA A 5 -5.15 -7.14 -18.34
N LEU A 6 -3.96 -7.74 -18.23
CA LEU A 6 -2.68 -7.02 -18.32
C LEU A 6 -2.45 -6.38 -19.70
N VAL A 7 -2.86 -7.05 -20.78
CA VAL A 7 -2.72 -6.54 -22.14
C VAL A 7 -3.76 -5.46 -22.42
N LEU A 8 -4.98 -5.64 -21.91
CA LEU A 8 -6.04 -4.63 -22.00
C LEU A 8 -5.70 -3.35 -21.22
N ALA A 9 -4.92 -3.47 -20.15
CA ALA A 9 -4.49 -2.37 -19.29
C ALA A 9 -3.14 -1.74 -19.72
N ASP A 10 -2.62 -2.00 -20.92
CA ASP A 10 -1.37 -1.38 -21.41
C ASP A 10 -1.43 0.16 -21.25
N GLN A 11 -0.37 0.74 -20.68
CA GLN A 11 -0.25 2.15 -20.31
C GLN A 11 -1.24 2.63 -19.23
N GLY A 12 -1.88 1.71 -18.52
CA GLY A 12 -2.84 1.98 -17.46
C GLY A 12 -2.46 1.31 -16.13
N SER A 13 -3.50 0.92 -15.38
CA SER A 13 -3.36 0.20 -14.12
C SER A 13 -4.16 -1.09 -14.12
N CYS A 14 -3.58 -2.13 -13.53
CA CYS A 14 -4.20 -3.43 -13.38
C CYS A 14 -4.27 -3.76 -11.88
N CYS A 15 -5.49 -3.91 -11.36
CA CYS A 15 -5.74 -4.26 -9.97
C CYS A 15 -5.97 -5.77 -9.86
N ILE A 16 -5.25 -6.43 -8.95
CA ILE A 16 -5.37 -7.85 -8.68
C ILE A 16 -5.73 -8.02 -7.20
N ASP A 17 -6.90 -8.57 -6.94
CA ASP A 17 -7.30 -8.98 -5.61
C ASP A 17 -6.94 -10.45 -5.38
N GLU A 18 -6.85 -10.85 -4.11
CA GLU A 18 -6.50 -12.21 -3.68
C GLU A 18 -5.23 -12.74 -4.37
N PHE A 19 -4.20 -11.89 -4.47
CA PHE A 19 -2.95 -12.19 -5.16
C PHE A 19 -2.25 -13.44 -4.61
N ASP A 20 -2.44 -13.74 -3.32
CA ASP A 20 -1.96 -14.96 -2.66
C ASP A 20 -2.58 -16.25 -3.23
N LYS A 21 -3.75 -16.17 -3.86
CA LYS A 21 -4.48 -17.30 -4.47
C LYS A 21 -4.21 -17.46 -5.96
N MET A 22 -3.33 -16.65 -6.55
CA MET A 22 -3.00 -16.75 -7.97
C MET A 22 -2.29 -18.09 -8.27
N GLY A 23 -2.85 -18.87 -9.19
CA GLY A 23 -2.37 -20.20 -9.53
C GLY A 23 -1.23 -20.19 -10.55
N SER A 24 -1.40 -20.95 -11.63
CA SER A 24 -0.40 -21.08 -12.71
C SER A 24 -0.21 -19.81 -13.54
N GLN A 25 -1.10 -18.82 -13.41
CA GLN A 25 -1.05 -17.55 -14.14
C GLN A 25 0.11 -16.62 -13.68
N TYR A 26 0.78 -16.97 -12.58
CA TYR A 26 1.91 -16.23 -12.03
C TYR A 26 3.07 -16.04 -13.03
N GLN A 27 3.28 -16.99 -13.96
CA GLN A 27 4.40 -16.91 -14.91
C GLN A 27 4.22 -15.75 -15.90
N ALA A 28 3.03 -15.62 -16.48
CA ALA A 28 2.71 -14.53 -17.40
C ALA A 28 2.74 -13.16 -16.69
N LEU A 29 2.34 -13.12 -15.42
CA LEU A 29 2.45 -11.92 -14.60
C LEU A 29 3.92 -11.52 -14.39
N MET A 30 4.79 -12.47 -14.03
CA MET A 30 6.23 -12.20 -13.86
C MET A 30 6.89 -11.74 -15.16
N GLU A 31 6.50 -12.33 -16.28
CA GLU A 31 6.93 -11.87 -17.60
C GLU A 31 6.50 -10.42 -17.84
N ALA A 32 5.23 -10.09 -17.58
CA ALA A 32 4.72 -8.73 -17.74
C ALA A 32 5.43 -7.73 -16.81
N MET A 33 5.70 -8.10 -15.55
CA MET A 33 6.39 -7.23 -14.59
C MET A 33 7.86 -7.01 -14.95
N GLU A 34 8.54 -7.98 -15.58
CA GLU A 34 9.93 -7.84 -16.04
C GLU A 34 10.03 -7.12 -17.38
N GLN A 35 9.34 -7.65 -18.39
CA GLN A 35 9.56 -7.30 -19.79
C GLN A 35 8.53 -6.28 -20.29
N GLN A 36 7.50 -5.99 -19.50
CA GLN A 36 6.35 -5.16 -19.89
C GLN A 36 5.63 -5.70 -21.14
N THR A 37 5.68 -7.01 -21.32
CA THR A 37 5.07 -7.76 -22.44
C THR A 37 4.53 -9.10 -21.97
N VAL A 38 3.60 -9.67 -22.73
CA VAL A 38 3.10 -11.04 -22.54
C VAL A 38 3.24 -11.82 -23.84
N SER A 39 3.98 -12.92 -23.78
CA SER A 39 4.14 -13.88 -24.85
C SER A 39 3.02 -14.91 -24.84
N ILE A 40 2.50 -15.22 -26.02
CA ILE A 40 1.41 -16.17 -26.17
C ILE A 40 1.72 -17.11 -27.33
N ALA A 41 1.74 -18.40 -27.01
CA ALA A 41 1.90 -19.49 -27.95
C ALA A 41 0.67 -20.40 -27.87
N LYS A 42 -0.30 -20.22 -28.77
CA LYS A 42 -1.53 -21.03 -28.77
C LYS A 42 -2.08 -21.20 -30.19
N ALA A 43 -2.57 -22.40 -30.50
CA ALA A 43 -3.22 -22.71 -31.78
C ALA A 43 -2.36 -22.35 -33.02
N GLY A 44 -1.04 -22.58 -32.93
CA GLY A 44 -0.09 -22.25 -34.01
C GLY A 44 0.24 -20.76 -34.14
N VAL A 45 -0.35 -19.90 -33.32
CA VAL A 45 -0.03 -18.47 -33.27
C VAL A 45 0.99 -18.22 -32.15
N LEU A 46 2.11 -17.63 -32.54
CA LEU A 46 3.12 -17.10 -31.63
C LEU A 46 3.11 -15.58 -31.75
N CYS A 47 2.76 -14.89 -30.67
CA CYS A 47 2.76 -13.43 -30.63
C CYS A 47 3.22 -12.92 -29.27
N THR A 48 3.77 -11.71 -29.27
CA THR A 48 4.13 -10.97 -28.06
C THR A 48 3.32 -9.69 -28.04
N LEU A 49 2.59 -9.45 -26.96
CA LEU A 49 1.71 -8.30 -26.79
C LEU A 49 2.29 -7.35 -25.74
N PRO A 50 2.20 -6.02 -25.93
CA PRO A 50 2.60 -5.07 -24.90
C PRO A 50 1.67 -5.13 -23.68
N ALA A 51 2.24 -4.95 -22.50
CA ALA A 51 1.53 -4.95 -21.21
C ALA A 51 2.22 -3.98 -20.23
N ARG A 52 2.47 -2.74 -20.67
CA ARG A 52 3.13 -1.68 -19.87
C ARG A 52 2.14 -1.10 -18.86
N THR A 53 1.71 -1.90 -17.90
CA THR A 53 0.73 -1.51 -16.89
C THR A 53 1.39 -1.36 -15.52
N SER A 54 0.92 -0.41 -14.73
CA SER A 54 1.17 -0.42 -13.28
C SER A 54 0.30 -1.49 -12.62
N ILE A 55 0.83 -2.18 -11.62
CA ILE A 55 0.11 -3.27 -10.94
C ILE A 55 -0.15 -2.88 -9.50
N LEU A 56 -1.42 -2.93 -9.11
CA LEU A 56 -1.86 -2.84 -7.72
C LEU A 56 -2.35 -4.21 -7.29
N ALA A 57 -1.75 -4.77 -6.25
CA ALA A 57 -2.10 -6.10 -5.77
C ALA A 57 -2.51 -6.07 -4.29
N ALA A 58 -3.60 -6.74 -3.96
CA ALA A 58 -4.03 -7.03 -2.60
C ALA A 58 -3.84 -8.53 -2.33
N ALA A 59 -3.30 -8.85 -1.16
CA ALA A 59 -3.00 -10.23 -0.76
C ALA A 59 -3.37 -10.44 0.70
N ASN A 60 -3.90 -11.61 1.03
CA ASN A 60 -4.24 -11.96 2.38
C ASN A 60 -3.12 -12.80 3.04
N PRO A 61 -2.90 -12.65 4.36
CA PRO A 61 -1.99 -13.53 5.08
C PRO A 61 -2.55 -14.97 5.13
N CYS A 62 -1.67 -15.95 4.98
CA CYS A 62 -2.06 -17.37 4.80
C CYS A 62 -2.85 -18.01 5.95
N ALA A 63 -2.84 -17.42 7.15
CA ALA A 63 -3.60 -17.90 8.32
C ALA A 63 -4.71 -16.91 8.75
N GLY A 64 -5.10 -15.98 7.86
CA GLY A 64 -6.06 -14.91 8.14
C GLY A 64 -5.52 -13.80 9.03
N HIS A 65 -4.38 -14.01 9.71
CA HIS A 65 -3.74 -13.01 10.59
C HIS A 65 -2.26 -12.90 10.25
N TYR A 66 -1.75 -11.67 10.26
CA TYR A 66 -0.35 -11.40 9.99
C TYR A 66 0.51 -11.65 11.23
N ASN A 67 1.49 -12.56 11.14
CA ASN A 67 2.42 -12.85 12.21
C ASN A 67 3.70 -12.01 12.06
N ARG A 68 3.92 -11.09 13.01
CA ARG A 68 5.09 -10.18 13.03
C ARG A 68 6.43 -10.87 13.26
N ALA A 69 6.44 -12.10 13.77
CA ALA A 69 7.66 -12.88 13.95
C ALA A 69 8.14 -13.54 12.64
N LYS A 70 7.29 -13.58 11.61
CA LYS A 70 7.61 -14.14 10.28
C LYS A 70 7.90 -13.05 9.28
N THR A 71 8.66 -13.39 8.25
CA THR A 71 8.92 -12.51 7.11
C THR A 71 7.65 -12.28 6.27
N VAL A 72 7.65 -11.24 5.42
CA VAL A 72 6.52 -10.93 4.53
C VAL A 72 6.24 -12.11 3.58
N SER A 73 7.27 -12.74 3.03
CA SER A 73 7.12 -13.88 2.11
C SER A 73 6.48 -15.08 2.79
N GLU A 74 6.87 -15.38 4.03
CA GLU A 74 6.31 -16.46 4.84
C GLU A 74 4.86 -16.19 5.24
N ASN A 75 4.51 -14.94 5.52
CA ASN A 75 3.13 -14.55 5.83
C ASN A 75 2.19 -14.68 4.62
N LEU A 76 2.65 -14.33 3.42
CA LEU A 76 1.83 -14.32 2.20
C LEU A 76 1.94 -15.59 1.35
N ARG A 77 2.87 -16.51 1.67
CA ARG A 77 3.23 -17.67 0.82
C ARG A 77 3.64 -17.29 -0.61
N LEU A 78 4.17 -16.08 -0.79
CA LEU A 78 4.67 -15.60 -2.08
C LEU A 78 6.16 -15.88 -2.21
N LYS A 79 6.61 -16.24 -3.43
CA LYS A 79 8.04 -16.39 -3.72
C LYS A 79 8.76 -15.05 -3.51
N PRO A 80 9.94 -15.00 -2.85
CA PRO A 80 10.69 -13.76 -2.67
C PRO A 80 10.96 -13.01 -3.98
N ALA A 81 11.16 -13.74 -5.08
CA ALA A 81 11.32 -13.17 -6.42
C ALA A 81 10.12 -12.34 -6.90
N MET A 82 8.89 -12.68 -6.48
CA MET A 82 7.68 -11.88 -6.76
C MET A 82 7.71 -10.56 -6.01
N LEU A 83 7.97 -10.64 -4.71
CA LEU A 83 7.98 -9.48 -3.82
C LEU A 83 9.03 -8.46 -4.25
N SER A 84 10.19 -8.94 -4.70
CA SER A 84 11.26 -8.08 -5.21
C SER A 84 10.89 -7.28 -6.47
N ARG A 85 9.77 -7.58 -7.14
CA ARG A 85 9.28 -6.81 -8.31
C ARG A 85 8.32 -5.69 -7.95
N PHE A 86 7.82 -5.70 -6.72
CA PHE A 86 7.02 -4.59 -6.23
C PHE A 86 7.95 -3.55 -5.64
N ASP A 87 7.88 -2.34 -6.16
CA ASP A 87 8.63 -1.20 -5.62
C ASP A 87 8.16 -0.83 -4.22
N LEU A 88 6.85 -1.00 -3.95
CA LEU A 88 6.20 -0.64 -2.70
C LEU A 88 5.40 -1.83 -2.16
N ILE A 89 5.60 -2.12 -0.88
CA ILE A 89 4.86 -3.15 -0.15
C ILE A 89 4.29 -2.51 1.12
N PHE A 90 2.96 -2.46 1.22
CA PHE A 90 2.25 -1.96 2.39
C PHE A 90 1.67 -3.13 3.18
N VAL A 91 2.08 -3.29 4.44
CA VAL A 91 1.50 -4.27 5.35
C VAL A 91 0.45 -3.56 6.22
N LEU A 92 -0.82 -3.82 5.93
CA LEU A 92 -1.94 -3.32 6.73
C LEU A 92 -2.17 -4.27 7.91
N LEU A 93 -1.90 -3.79 9.12
CA LEU A 93 -2.09 -4.56 10.35
C LEU A 93 -3.30 -4.04 11.08
N ASP A 94 -4.23 -4.94 11.37
CA ASP A 94 -5.30 -4.67 12.30
C ASP A 94 -4.74 -4.64 13.74
N LYS A 95 -4.86 -3.49 14.41
CA LYS A 95 -4.45 -3.28 15.79
C LYS A 95 -5.68 -2.73 16.51
N PRO A 96 -6.21 -3.43 17.52
CA PRO A 96 -7.39 -2.96 18.24
C PRO A 96 -7.05 -1.64 18.94
N ASP A 97 -7.89 -0.63 18.71
CA ASP A 97 -7.77 0.71 19.27
C ASP A 97 -9.16 1.30 19.41
N GLU A 98 -9.64 1.39 20.65
CA GLU A 98 -11.02 1.81 20.94
C GLU A 98 -11.37 3.19 20.38
N GLU A 99 -10.44 4.15 20.38
CA GLU A 99 -10.71 5.49 19.87
C GLU A 99 -10.81 5.48 18.33
N LEU A 100 -9.91 4.75 17.66
CA LEU A 100 -9.94 4.61 16.20
C LEU A 100 -11.15 3.80 15.73
N ASP A 101 -11.46 2.70 16.42
CA ASP A 101 -12.57 1.81 16.12
C ASP A 101 -13.92 2.53 16.30
N CYS A 102 -14.05 3.36 17.35
CA CYS A 102 -15.22 4.22 17.57
C CYS A 102 -15.39 5.21 16.41
N ARG A 103 -14.34 5.95 16.06
CA ARG A 103 -14.38 6.93 14.96
C ARG A 103 -14.68 6.29 13.60
N LEU A 104 -14.11 5.12 13.32
CA LEU A 104 -14.38 4.36 12.11
C LEU A 104 -15.84 3.91 12.07
N SER A 105 -16.37 3.40 13.18
CA SER A 105 -17.76 2.96 13.30
C SER A 105 -18.73 4.11 13.08
N GLU A 106 -18.52 5.26 13.73
CA GLU A 106 -19.31 6.48 13.52
C GLU A 106 -19.30 6.92 12.04
N HIS A 107 -18.12 6.91 11.41
CA HIS A 107 -17.99 7.25 9.99
C HIS A 107 -18.78 6.29 9.09
N VAL A 108 -18.65 4.97 9.31
CA VAL A 108 -19.39 3.96 8.56
C VAL A 108 -20.89 4.09 8.77
N MET A 109 -21.37 4.31 10.00
CA MET A 109 -22.79 4.52 10.29
C MET A 109 -23.34 5.78 9.62
N ALA A 110 -22.56 6.87 9.61
CA ALA A 110 -22.94 8.12 8.94
C ALA A 110 -23.10 7.94 7.41
N LEU A 111 -22.24 7.15 6.78
CA LEU A 111 -22.34 6.84 5.34
C LEU A 111 -23.61 6.02 5.02
N HIS A 112 -23.99 5.08 5.89
CA HIS A 112 -25.11 4.17 5.64
C HIS A 112 -26.48 4.73 6.07
N SER A 113 -26.53 5.79 6.86
CA SER A 113 -27.78 6.39 7.36
C SER A 113 -28.49 7.32 6.36
N GLY A 114 -27.97 7.46 5.13
CA GLY A 114 -28.61 8.24 4.07
C GLY A 114 -28.63 9.76 4.30
N THR A 115 -28.12 10.24 5.44
CA THR A 115 -27.75 11.64 5.66
C THR A 115 -26.46 11.95 4.90
N GLY A 116 -26.58 12.04 3.58
CA GLY A 116 -25.51 12.49 2.71
C GLY A 116 -24.92 13.81 3.20
N GLY A 117 -23.68 13.75 3.68
CA GLY A 117 -22.75 14.87 3.72
C GLY A 117 -23.21 16.11 4.48
N LYS A 118 -23.29 16.05 5.81
CA LYS A 118 -23.07 17.24 6.66
C LYS A 118 -22.36 16.86 7.96
N MET A 119 -21.08 16.54 7.89
CA MET A 119 -20.19 16.79 9.03
C MET A 119 -18.87 17.31 8.48
N GLY A 120 -18.66 18.62 8.64
CA GLY A 120 -17.44 19.29 8.23
C GLY A 120 -16.23 18.73 8.96
N HIS A 121 -15.10 18.76 8.25
CA HIS A 121 -13.74 18.90 8.75
C HIS A 121 -13.67 19.15 10.28
N THR A 122 -13.55 18.09 11.08
CA THR A 122 -13.17 18.22 12.49
C THR A 122 -11.70 18.63 12.51
N THR A 123 -11.49 19.94 12.50
CA THR A 123 -10.22 20.58 12.81
C THR A 123 -9.67 19.95 14.09
N PHE A 124 -8.46 19.41 14.02
CA PHE A 124 -7.69 18.98 15.18
C PHE A 124 -7.63 20.13 16.21
N SER A 125 -8.50 20.12 17.21
CA SER A 125 -8.31 20.93 18.41
C SER A 125 -7.35 20.16 19.32
N LYS A 126 -6.06 20.39 19.11
CA LYS A 126 -5.01 20.01 20.07
C LYS A 126 -5.31 20.79 21.36
N ASN A 127 -5.87 20.10 22.35
CA ASN A 127 -6.01 20.61 23.71
C ASN A 127 -4.61 20.78 24.33
N ARG A 128 -3.95 21.92 24.07
CA ARG A 128 -2.71 22.31 24.73
C ARG A 128 -3.04 23.01 26.05
N ASN A 129 -3.30 22.21 27.08
CA ASN A 129 -3.09 22.65 28.46
C ASN A 129 -2.09 21.70 29.13
N SER A 130 -0.81 21.92 28.82
CA SER A 130 0.26 21.66 29.77
C SER A 130 1.16 22.90 29.77
N SER A 131 1.24 23.49 30.95
CA SER A 131 2.10 24.60 31.37
C SER A 131 3.52 24.46 30.81
N PHE A 132 3.89 25.34 29.89
CA PHE A 132 5.29 25.57 29.53
C PHE A 132 5.70 26.90 30.13
N ALA A 133 6.59 26.82 31.13
CA ALA A 133 7.22 27.95 31.76
C ALA A 133 8.00 28.75 30.70
N SER A 134 7.77 30.05 30.70
CA SER A 134 8.50 31.02 29.91
C SER A 134 9.97 31.05 30.34
N THR A 135 10.87 30.58 29.48
CA THR A 135 12.28 30.99 29.54
C THR A 135 12.61 31.61 28.19
N SER A 136 12.75 32.92 28.17
CA SER A 136 13.13 33.71 27.00
C SER A 136 14.54 33.37 26.58
N SER A 137 14.71 33.11 25.29
CA SER A 137 15.99 33.13 24.58
C SER A 137 16.59 34.54 24.63
N THR A 138 17.72 34.71 25.30
CA THR A 138 18.68 35.78 25.03
C THR A 138 19.76 35.23 24.12
N LEU A 139 19.91 35.89 22.98
CA LEU A 139 21.02 35.77 22.05
C LEU A 139 22.24 36.41 22.70
N ASP A 140 23.33 35.68 22.86
CA ASP A 140 24.65 36.25 23.07
C ASP A 140 25.51 35.88 21.84
N GLU A 141 25.67 36.87 20.96
CA GLU A 141 26.75 36.95 19.99
C GLU A 141 28.01 37.49 20.69
N ASP A 142 29.15 37.05 20.15
CA ASP A 142 30.51 37.56 20.34
C ASP A 142 31.24 37.29 21.67
N ASP A 143 32.25 36.41 21.62
CA ASP A 143 33.61 36.90 21.75
C ASP A 143 34.64 35.96 21.12
N ASP A 144 35.33 36.54 20.15
CA ASP A 144 36.55 36.05 19.53
C ASP A 144 37.71 36.04 20.55
N LYS A 145 38.78 35.28 20.22
CA LYS A 145 40.16 35.44 20.72
C LYS A 145 40.52 34.82 22.08
N ALA A 146 41.39 33.79 22.01
CA ALA A 146 42.76 33.79 22.57
C ALA A 146 43.20 32.43 23.17
N LEU A 147 44.24 31.90 22.54
CA LEU A 147 45.43 31.30 23.15
C LEU A 147 45.42 29.84 23.67
N ARG A 148 46.28 29.07 22.98
CA ARG A 148 46.96 27.80 23.31
C ARG A 148 46.28 26.50 22.89
#